data_AF-A0A4Q1SY52-F1
#
_entry.id   AF-A0A4Q1SY52-F1
#
_cell.length_a   1.000
_cell.length_b   1.000
_cell.length_c   1.000
_cell.angle_alpha   90.00
_cell.angle_beta   90.00
_cell.angle_gamma   90.00
#
_symmetry.space_group_name_H-M   'P 1'
#
loop_
_entity.id
_entity.type
_entity.pdbx_description
1 polymer ?
#
loop_
_entity_poly.entity_id
_entity_poly.type
_entity_poly.pdbx_seq_one_letter_code
_entity_poly.pdbx_strand_id
1 'polypeptide(L)'
;MWQAVPITEDTYGFQHIENYHEPWAAIVSIQSTEGSLSIQAHITMTYLTNKEEYEQLKESIQTLAREVKSAQQATSVRLQFDCKGISSFEGETPIPTKAHPAGLTLFNEEFSEEF
;
A
#
# COMPACT_ATOMS: atom_id res chain seq x y z
N MET A 1 -8.76 8.90 5.95
CA MET A 1 -8.27 9.23 4.58
C MET A 1 -6.75 9.28 4.62
N TRP A 2 -6.09 8.62 3.66
CA TRP A 2 -4.63 8.49 3.64
C TRP A 2 -3.99 9.56 2.78
N GLN A 3 -2.83 10.05 3.22
CA GLN A 3 -2.06 11.07 2.50
C GLN A 3 -0.74 10.47 2.02
N ALA A 4 -0.46 10.61 0.72
CA ALA A 4 0.86 10.37 0.16
C ALA A 4 1.79 11.55 0.48
N VAL A 5 2.91 11.28 1.15
CA VAL A 5 3.94 12.24 1.51
C VAL A 5 5.21 11.89 0.73
N PRO A 6 5.75 12.81 -0.10
CA PRO A 6 6.99 12.53 -0.83
C PRO A 6 8.17 12.41 0.14
N ILE A 7 8.94 11.34 -0.01
CA ILE A 7 10.18 11.08 0.74
C ILE A 7 11.39 11.41 -0.16
N THR A 8 11.34 10.92 -1.40
CA THR A 8 12.29 11.20 -2.48
C THR A 8 11.50 11.51 -3.76
N GLU A 9 12.19 11.68 -4.89
CA GLU A 9 11.55 11.92 -6.20
C GLU A 9 10.70 10.73 -6.69
N ASP A 10 11.00 9.53 -6.20
CA ASP A 10 10.43 8.27 -6.64
C ASP A 10 9.79 7.45 -5.49
N THR A 11 9.83 7.97 -4.26
CA THR A 11 9.35 7.24 -3.07
C THR A 11 8.39 8.09 -2.25
N TYR A 12 7.26 7.49 -1.86
CA TYR A 12 6.18 8.13 -1.11
C TYR A 12 5.83 7.30 0.13
N GLY A 13 5.68 7.96 1.28
CA GLY A 13 5.12 7.38 2.49
C GLY A 13 3.62 7.66 2.59
N PHE A 14 2.85 6.72 3.10
CA PHE A 14 1.42 6.89 3.33
C PHE A 14 1.14 6.92 4.83
N GLN A 15 0.52 8.02 5.28
CA GLN A 15 0.11 8.22 6.67
C GLN A 15 -1.36 8.61 6.77
N HIS A 16 -1.97 8.34 7.91
CA HIS A 16 -3.34 8.74 8.17
C HIS A 16 -3.38 10.25 8.47
N ILE A 17 -4.30 10.99 7.83
CA ILE A 17 -4.36 12.47 7.95
C ILE A 17 -4.55 12.94 9.40
N GLU A 18 -5.27 12.17 10.21
CA GLU A 18 -5.56 12.52 11.60
C GLU A 18 -4.35 12.31 12.54
N ASN A 19 -3.35 11.53 12.11
CA ASN A 19 -2.24 11.08 12.96
C ASN A 19 -0.87 11.33 12.29
N TYR A 20 -0.54 12.59 12.01
CA TYR A 20 0.75 12.98 11.39
C TYR A 20 2.01 12.49 12.15
N HIS A 21 1.89 12.12 13.42
CA HIS A 21 3.00 11.64 14.25
C HIS A 21 3.20 10.12 14.25
N GLU A 22 2.33 9.38 13.58
CA GLU A 22 2.42 7.91 13.50
C GLU A 22 3.34 7.45 12.36
N PRO A 23 3.90 6.23 12.45
CA PRO A 23 4.69 5.64 11.37
C PRO A 23 3.87 5.48 10.08
N TRP A 24 4.56 5.45 8.94
CA TRP A 24 3.90 5.19 7.66
C TRP A 24 3.31 3.79 7.59
N ALA A 25 2.03 3.71 7.22
CA ALA A 25 1.35 2.44 7.00
C ALA A 25 1.76 1.78 5.68
N ALA A 26 2.21 2.58 4.71
CA ALA A 26 2.83 2.05 3.50
C ALA A 26 3.97 2.93 2.98
N ILE A 27 4.87 2.29 2.26
CA ILE A 27 5.91 2.96 1.45
C ILE A 27 5.73 2.50 0.01
N VAL A 28 5.67 3.44 -0.91
CA VAL A 28 5.54 3.20 -2.34
C VAL A 28 6.77 3.70 -3.05
N SER A 29 7.38 2.87 -3.88
CA SER A 29 8.49 3.24 -4.77
C SER A 29 8.05 3.12 -6.23
N ILE A 30 8.53 4.04 -7.07
CA ILE A 30 8.11 4.19 -8.45
C ILE A 30 9.32 4.08 -9.36
N GLN A 31 9.27 3.17 -10.32
CA GLN A 31 10.32 2.99 -11.32
C GLN A 31 9.72 3.14 -12.70
N SER A 32 10.34 4.00 -13.52
CA SER A 32 9.91 4.24 -14.90
C SER A 32 10.92 3.61 -15.86
N THR A 33 10.44 2.75 -16.75
CA THR A 33 11.26 2.09 -17.77
C THR A 33 10.55 2.15 -19.12
N GLU A 34 11.14 2.82 -20.11
CA GLU A 34 10.71 2.79 -21.52
C GLU A 34 9.18 2.93 -21.74
N GLY A 35 8.53 3.88 -21.05
CA GLY A 35 7.09 4.14 -21.20
C GLY A 35 6.17 3.20 -20.40
N SER A 36 6.75 2.40 -19.50
CA SER A 36 6.05 1.60 -18.48
C SER A 36 6.42 2.06 -17.08
N LEU A 37 5.47 1.99 -16.15
CA LEU A 37 5.67 2.28 -14.74
C LEU A 37 5.55 1.00 -13.91
N SER A 38 6.56 0.73 -13.09
CA SER A 38 6.53 -0.28 -12.05
C SER A 38 6.45 0.41 -10.70
N ILE A 39 5.36 0.17 -9.99
CA ILE A 39 5.10 0.75 -8.68
C ILE A 39 5.08 -0.38 -7.66
N GLN A 40 5.91 -0.30 -6.63
CA GLN A 40 5.99 -1.29 -5.57
C GLN A 40 5.52 -0.66 -4.26
N ALA A 41 4.47 -1.21 -3.68
CA ALA A 41 3.84 -0.78 -2.45
C ALA A 41 4.07 -1.79 -1.32
N HIS A 42 4.84 -1.41 -0.31
CA HIS A 42 4.99 -2.19 0.92
C HIS A 42 4.00 -1.69 1.96
N ILE A 43 3.02 -2.52 2.33
CA ILE A 43 1.99 -2.20 3.32
C ILE A 43 2.32 -2.93 4.62
N THR A 44 2.45 -2.15 5.70
CA THR A 44 2.66 -2.67 7.05
C THR A 44 1.31 -2.84 7.75
N MET A 45 0.79 -4.06 7.71
CA MET A 45 -0.55 -4.41 8.22
C MET A 45 -0.70 -4.16 9.73
N THR A 46 0.41 -4.08 10.48
CA THR A 46 0.41 -3.77 11.92
C THR A 46 -0.13 -2.38 12.24
N TYR A 47 -0.05 -1.44 11.30
CA TYR A 47 -0.56 -0.07 11.47
C TYR A 47 -1.99 0.12 10.94
N LEU A 48 -2.66 -0.98 10.56
CA LEU A 48 -4.03 -0.96 10.08
C LEU A 48 -4.93 -1.69 11.09
N THR A 49 -6.02 -1.04 11.46
CA THR A 49 -6.92 -1.53 12.51
C THR A 49 -8.04 -2.42 11.97
N ASN A 50 -8.47 -2.18 10.72
CA ASN A 50 -9.62 -2.85 10.13
C ASN A 50 -9.59 -2.87 8.59
N LYS A 51 -10.51 -3.66 7.99
CA LYS A 51 -10.59 -3.87 6.53
C LYS A 51 -10.80 -2.57 5.77
N GLU A 52 -11.60 -1.67 6.31
CA GLU A 52 -11.91 -0.41 5.66
C GLU A 52 -10.65 0.47 5.53
N GLU A 53 -9.83 0.56 6.58
CA GLU A 53 -8.56 1.30 6.53
C GLU A 53 -7.60 0.75 5.46
N TYR A 54 -7.51 -0.58 5.34
CA TYR A 54 -6.72 -1.24 4.29
C TYR A 54 -7.23 -0.89 2.89
N GLU A 55 -8.54 -1.00 2.66
CA GLU A 55 -9.12 -0.69 1.34
C GLU A 55 -8.95 0.79 0.98
N GLN A 56 -9.13 1.71 1.94
CA GLN A 56 -8.87 3.14 1.74
C GLN A 56 -7.40 3.43 1.43
N LEU A 57 -6.47 2.72 2.08
CA LEU A 57 -5.03 2.86 1.81
C LEU A 57 -4.70 2.37 0.40
N LYS A 58 -5.21 1.19 0.05
CA LYS A 58 -5.05 0.60 -1.28
C LYS A 58 -5.59 1.52 -2.37
N GLU A 59 -6.78 2.08 -2.19
CA GLU A 59 -7.38 3.06 -3.11
C GLU A 59 -6.53 4.32 -3.25
N SER A 60 -5.94 4.80 -2.15
CA SER A 60 -5.06 5.97 -2.15
C SER A 60 -3.76 5.68 -2.92
N ILE A 61 -3.18 4.49 -2.78
CA ILE A 61 -2.01 4.03 -3.55
C ILE A 61 -2.35 3.91 -5.04
N GLN A 62 -3.51 3.33 -5.38
CA GLN A 62 -3.98 3.26 -6.77
C GLN A 62 -4.22 4.65 -7.38
N THR A 63 -4.70 5.60 -6.58
CA THR A 63 -4.89 6.99 -7.02
C THR A 63 -3.55 7.64 -7.34
N LEU A 64 -2.55 7.51 -6.46
CA LEU A 64 -1.18 7.95 -6.74
C LEU A 64 -0.63 7.32 -8.03
N ALA A 65 -0.84 6.01 -8.23
CA ALA A 65 -0.41 5.32 -9.43
C ALA A 65 -1.02 5.88 -10.71
N ARG A 66 -2.31 6.25 -10.70
CA ARG A 66 -3.00 6.88 -11.84
C ARG A 66 -2.49 8.30 -12.10
N GLU A 67 -2.25 9.07 -11.05
CA GLU A 67 -1.69 10.42 -11.16
C GLU A 67 -0.30 10.39 -11.79
N VAL A 68 0.56 9.49 -11.33
CA VAL A 68 1.92 9.31 -11.87
C VAL A 68 1.90 8.80 -13.30
N LYS A 69 0.99 7.86 -13.64
CA LYS A 69 0.75 7.40 -15.01
C LYS A 69 0.44 8.58 -15.94
N SER A 70 -0.49 9.44 -15.51
CA SER A 70 -0.91 10.60 -16.29
C SER A 70 0.22 11.62 -16.43
N ALA A 71 0.97 11.89 -15.35
CA ALA A 71 2.07 12.84 -15.34
C ALA A 71 3.24 12.39 -16.23
N GLN A 72 3.57 11.10 -16.24
CA GLN A 72 4.69 10.54 -17.03
C GLN A 72 4.27 10.03 -18.42
N GLN A 73 2.99 10.15 -18.78
CA GLN A 73 2.44 9.62 -20.04
C GLN A 73 2.75 8.12 -20.26
N ALA A 74 2.80 7.35 -19.17
CA ALA A 74 3.09 5.93 -19.23
C ALA A 74 1.94 5.15 -19.85
N THR A 75 2.28 4.21 -20.73
CA THR A 75 1.31 3.37 -21.44
C THR A 75 0.76 2.24 -20.58
N SER A 76 1.57 1.72 -19.66
CA SER A 76 1.21 0.67 -18.72
C SER A 76 1.70 0.99 -17.32
N VAL A 77 0.92 0.57 -16.32
CA VAL A 77 1.34 0.57 -14.92
C VAL A 77 1.19 -0.84 -14.37
N ARG A 78 2.24 -1.31 -13.71
CA ARG A 78 2.20 -2.49 -12.86
C ARG A 78 2.33 -2.05 -11.41
N LEU A 79 1.33 -2.34 -10.60
CA LEU A 79 1.30 -2.06 -9.18
C LEU A 79 1.46 -3.36 -8.41
N GLN A 80 2.59 -3.53 -7.71
CA GLN A 80 2.88 -4.68 -6.88
C GLN A 80 2.66 -4.32 -5.41
N PHE A 81 1.84 -5.12 -4.73
CA PHE A 81 1.59 -5.02 -3.30
C PHE A 81 2.36 -6.10 -2.55
N ASP A 82 3.03 -5.69 -1.48
CA ASP A 82 3.67 -6.54 -0.50
C ASP A 82 3.07 -6.23 0.88
N CYS A 83 2.15 -7.08 1.32
CA CYS A 83 1.37 -6.90 2.54
C CYS A 83 1.95 -7.78 3.66
N LYS A 84 2.65 -7.15 4.61
CA LYS A 84 3.35 -7.84 5.70
C LYS A 84 2.99 -7.25 7.05
N GLY A 85 2.92 -8.09 8.07
CA GLY A 85 2.78 -7.67 9.46
C GLY A 85 1.86 -8.56 10.28
N ILE A 86 1.79 -8.27 11.56
CA ILE A 86 0.86 -8.90 12.49
C ILE A 86 -0.18 -7.86 12.86
N SER A 87 -1.47 -8.20 12.76
CA SER A 87 -2.55 -7.29 13.11
C SER A 87 -3.61 -7.99 13.95
N SER A 88 -4.35 -7.19 14.72
CA SER A 88 -5.53 -7.59 15.49
C SER A 88 -6.83 -7.42 14.70
N PHE A 89 -6.76 -7.44 13.36
CA PHE A 89 -7.93 -7.39 12.48
C PHE A 89 -9.03 -8.36 12.93
N GLU A 90 -10.18 -7.82 13.32
CA GLU A 90 -11.35 -8.62 13.66
C GLU A 90 -12.23 -8.80 12.40
N GLY A 91 -12.64 -10.04 12.11
CA GLY A 91 -13.56 -10.35 11.01
C GLY A 91 -12.89 -10.87 9.73
N GLU A 92 -13.57 -10.72 8.60
CA GLU A 92 -13.12 -11.23 7.29
C GLU A 92 -11.98 -10.35 6.74
N THR A 93 -10.83 -10.98 6.44
CA THR A 93 -9.67 -10.28 5.89
C THR A 93 -9.72 -10.23 4.37
N PRO A 94 -9.38 -9.09 3.74
CA PRO A 94 -9.44 -8.92 2.29
C PRO A 94 -8.33 -9.70 1.54
N ILE A 95 -7.32 -10.18 2.26
CA ILE A 95 -6.19 -10.94 1.74
C ILE A 95 -6.00 -12.22 2.57
N PRO A 96 -5.35 -13.26 2.01
CA PRO A 96 -5.07 -14.49 2.75
C PRO A 96 -4.27 -14.23 4.03
N THR A 97 -4.58 -14.97 5.09
CA THR A 97 -3.95 -14.80 6.40
C THR A 97 -3.64 -16.13 7.07
N LYS A 98 -2.73 -16.09 8.05
CA LYS A 98 -2.41 -17.22 8.91
C LYS A 98 -2.63 -16.84 10.36
N ALA A 99 -3.12 -17.78 11.17
CA ALA A 99 -3.22 -17.57 12.61
C ALA A 99 -1.81 -17.49 13.23
N HIS A 100 -1.58 -16.47 14.05
CA HIS A 100 -0.37 -16.32 14.84
C HIS A 100 -0.58 -16.94 16.23
N PRO A 101 0.45 -17.58 16.86
CA PRO A 101 0.32 -18.23 18.18
C PRO A 101 -0.18 -17.32 19.31
N ALA A 102 -0.04 -16.01 19.16
CA ALA A 102 -0.54 -15.01 20.11
C ALA A 102 -2.04 -14.68 19.97
N GLY A 103 -2.80 -15.41 19.14
CA GLY A 103 -4.20 -15.10 18.84
C GLY A 103 -4.39 -13.91 17.90
N LEU A 104 -3.35 -13.57 17.14
CA LEU A 104 -3.33 -12.47 16.17
C LEU A 104 -3.36 -13.01 14.74
N THR A 105 -3.52 -12.11 13.78
CA THR A 105 -3.54 -12.44 12.36
C THR A 105 -2.22 -12.06 11.71
N LEU A 106 -1.54 -13.03 11.09
CA LEU A 106 -0.31 -12.81 10.34
C LEU A 106 -0.65 -12.62 8.85
N PHE A 107 -0.16 -11.51 8.31
CA PHE A 107 -0.21 -11.16 6.90
C PHE A 107 1.18 -11.31 6.29
N ASN A 108 1.28 -12.06 5.19
CA ASN A 108 2.50 -12.23 4.41
C ASN A 108 2.13 -12.64 2.99
N GLU A 109 1.57 -11.69 2.24
CA GLU A 109 1.03 -11.94 0.91
C GLU A 109 1.57 -10.89 -0.08
N GLU A 110 1.88 -11.36 -1.28
CA GLU A 110 2.38 -10.53 -2.38
C GLU A 110 1.49 -10.76 -3.61
N PHE A 111 1.02 -9.68 -4.23
CA PHE A 111 0.20 -9.75 -5.43
C PHE A 111 0.42 -8.52 -6.32
N SER A 112 -0.01 -8.57 -7.58
CA SER A 112 0.12 -7.45 -8.50
C SER A 112 -1.14 -7.19 -9.30
N GLU A 113 -1.34 -5.92 -9.64
CA GLU A 113 -2.42 -5.42 -10.48
C GLU A 113 -1.81 -4.65 -11.68
N GLU A 114 -2.45 -4.72 -12.85
CA GLU A 114 -2.01 -4.05 -14.07
C GLU A 114 -3.16 -3.25 -14.69
N PHE A 115 -2.90 -2.00 -15.11
CA PHE A 115 -3.90 -1.13 -15.74
C PHE A 115 -3.33 0.04 -16.55
#